data_AF-A0A3D2R634-F1
#
_entry.id   AF-A0A3D2R634-F1
#
_cell.length_a   1.000
_cell.length_b   1.000
_cell.length_c   1.000
_cell.angle_alpha   90.00
_cell.angle_beta   90.00
_cell.angle_gamma   90.00
#
_symmetry.space_group_name_H-M   'P 1'
#
loop_
_entity.id
_entity.type
_entity.pdbx_description
1 polymer ?
#
loop_
_entity_poly.entity_id
_entity_poly.type
_entity_poly.pdbx_seq_one_letter_code
_entity_poly.pdbx_strand_id
1 'polypeptide(L)' 'MQLTALDWLLIGLFFLIFLIIGWRVAKRSGSNTKEFFLSGQDMPWWLLGISMVATTFSADTPNLVTDIVRQNG' A
#
# COMPACT_ATOMS: atom_id res chain seq x y z
N MET A 1 -21.38 14.03 0.57
CA MET A 1 -21.35 13.10 -0.58
C MET A 1 -22.08 11.83 -0.17
N GLN A 2 -23.01 11.34 -0.99
CA GLN A 2 -23.60 10.02 -0.76
C GLN A 2 -22.72 8.99 -1.46
N LEU A 3 -22.21 8.02 -0.70
CA LEU A 3 -21.46 6.90 -1.26
C LEU A 3 -22.44 5.95 -1.94
N THR A 4 -22.17 5.63 -3.18
CA THR A 4 -22.96 4.68 -3.95
C THR A 4 -22.60 3.25 -3.53
N ALA A 5 -23.47 2.28 -3.88
CA ALA A 5 -23.17 0.87 -3.62
C ALA A 5 -21.87 0.40 -4.31
N LEU A 6 -21.51 1.01 -5.44
CA LEU A 6 -20.27 0.72 -6.17
C LEU A 6 -19.03 1.18 -5.39
N ASP A 7 -19.08 2.33 -4.73
CA ASP A 7 -17.97 2.84 -3.92
C ASP A 7 -17.66 1.91 -2.74
N TRP A 8 -18.70 1.44 -2.04
CA TRP A 8 -18.56 0.47 -0.96
C TRP A 8 -18.00 -0.87 -1.42
N LEU A 9 -18.41 -1.33 -2.61
CA LEU A 9 -17.86 -2.54 -3.21
C LEU A 9 -16.36 -2.40 -3.49
N LEU A 10 -15.92 -1.27 -4.05
CA LEU A 10 -14.50 -1.01 -4.33
C LEU A 10 -13.67 -0.95 -3.05
N ILE A 11 -14.17 -0.29 -2.00
CA ILE A 11 -13.51 -0.24 -0.69
C ILE A 11 -13.37 -1.65 -0.12
N GLY A 12 -14.45 -2.44 -0.14
CA GLY A 12 -14.43 -3.82 0.35
C GLY A 12 -13.43 -4.69 -0.43
N LEU A 13 -13.42 -4.57 -1.76
CA LEU A 13 -12.51 -5.30 -2.64
C LEU A 13 -11.04 -4.93 -2.37
N PHE A 14 -10.75 -3.64 -2.19
CA PHE A 14 -9.42 -3.16 -1.84
C PHE A 14 -8.89 -3.88 -0.60
N PHE A 15 -9.63 -3.83 0.52
CA PHE A 15 -9.19 -4.49 1.75
C PHE A 15 -9.06 -6.00 1.60
N LEU A 16 -9.99 -6.64 0.88
CA LEU A 16 -9.96 -8.08 0.67
C LEU A 16 -8.68 -8.51 -0.07
N ILE A 17 -8.27 -7.78 -1.11
CA ILE A 17 -7.03 -8.06 -1.86
C ILE A 17 -5.81 -7.94 -0.95
N PHE A 18 -5.71 -6.86 -0.17
CA PHE A 18 -4.60 -6.65 0.76
C PHE A 18 -4.54 -7.76 1.84
N LEU A 19 -5.68 -8.19 2.35
CA LEU A 19 -5.77 -9.25 3.37
C LEU A 19 -5.32 -10.60 2.79
N ILE A 20 -5.72 -10.93 1.56
CA ILE A 20 -5.29 -12.16 0.86
C ILE A 20 -3.78 -12.17 0.65
N ILE A 21 -3.20 -11.04 0.18
CA ILE A 21 -1.76 -10.92 -0.02
C ILE A 21 -1.03 -11.04 1.32
N GLY A 22 -1.47 -10.28 2.32
CA GLY A 22 -0.89 -10.30 3.67
C GLY A 22 -0.93 -11.70 4.30
N TRP A 23 -2.04 -12.42 4.16
CA TRP A 23 -2.17 -13.78 4.69
C TRP A 23 -1.23 -14.78 3.99
N ARG A 24 -1.12 -14.70 2.65
CA ARG A 24 -0.18 -15.55 1.90
C ARG A 24 1.27 -15.27 2.27
N VAL A 25 1.65 -14.00 2.39
CA VAL A 25 3.03 -13.59 2.72
C VAL A 25 3.34 -13.90 4.18
N ALA A 26 2.42 -13.68 5.11
CA ALA A 26 2.60 -13.97 6.54
C ALA A 26 2.97 -15.44 6.78
N LYS A 27 2.35 -16.37 6.04
CA LYS A 27 2.69 -17.80 6.12
C LYS A 27 4.14 -18.10 5.70
N ARG A 28 4.69 -17.32 4.76
CA ARG A 28 6.09 -17.44 4.30
C ARG A 28 7.05 -16.76 5.27
N SER A 29 6.74 -15.54 5.71
CA SER A 29 7.61 -14.73 6.57
C SER A 29 7.76 -15.29 7.99
N GLY A 30 6.80 -16.08 8.48
CA GLY A 30 6.87 -16.73 9.81
C GLY A 30 7.88 -17.89 9.91
N SER A 31 8.47 -18.32 8.80
CA SER A 31 9.38 -19.48 8.77
C SER A 31 10.80 -19.18 9.26
N ASN A 32 11.31 -17.96 9.05
CA ASN A 32 12.67 -17.59 9.44
C ASN A 32 12.84 -16.06 9.49
N THR A 33 13.63 -15.55 10.43
CA THR A 33 13.96 -14.12 10.57
C THR A 33 14.57 -13.54 9.28
N LYS A 34 15.34 -14.34 8.53
CA LYS A 34 15.86 -13.93 7.21
C LYS A 34 14.77 -13.73 6.17
N GLU A 35 13.72 -14.56 6.15
CA GLU A 35 12.59 -14.38 5.24
C GLU A 35 11.70 -13.19 5.66
N PHE A 36 11.64 -12.89 6.95
CA PHE A 36 10.91 -11.71 7.46
C PHE A 36 11.59 -10.38 7.08
N PHE A 37 12.91 -10.26 7.25
CA PHE A 37 13.63 -8.99 7.01
C PHE A 37 14.24 -8.87 5.61
N LEU A 38 14.71 -9.98 5.02
CA LEU A 38 15.41 -9.96 3.73
C LEU A 38 14.54 -10.51 2.59
N SER A 39 13.36 -11.10 2.88
CA SER A 39 12.53 -11.83 1.91
C SER A 39 13.36 -12.79 1.03
N GLY A 40 14.32 -13.49 1.65
CA GLY A 40 15.20 -14.43 0.95
C GLY A 40 16.22 -13.78 0.01
N GLN A 41 16.41 -12.46 0.05
CA GLN A 41 17.31 -11.68 -0.83
C GLN A 41 16.91 -11.66 -2.32
N ASP A 42 15.74 -12.18 -2.67
CA ASP A 42 15.25 -12.30 -4.06
C ASP A 42 14.23 -11.21 -4.44
N MET A 43 14.21 -10.08 -3.74
CA MET A 43 13.30 -8.99 -4.08
C MET A 43 13.78 -8.21 -5.31
N PRO A 44 12.95 -8.07 -6.36
CA PRO A 44 13.35 -7.32 -7.54
C PRO A 44 13.44 -5.82 -7.24
N TRP A 45 14.41 -5.14 -7.86
CA TRP A 45 14.73 -3.73 -7.60
C TRP A 45 13.53 -2.78 -7.78
N TRP A 46 12.65 -3.05 -8.75
CA TRP A 46 11.49 -2.22 -9.02
C TRP A 46 10.47 -2.28 -7.88
N LEU A 47 10.32 -3.45 -7.24
CA LEU A 47 9.43 -3.64 -6.09
C LEU A 47 9.97 -2.86 -4.89
N LEU A 48 11.28 -2.89 -4.68
CA LEU A 48 11.96 -2.11 -3.64
C LEU A 48 11.81 -0.61 -3.89
N GLY A 49 12.00 -0.16 -5.13
CA GLY A 49 11.83 1.24 -5.52
C GLY A 49 10.40 1.75 -5.25
N ILE A 50 9.39 1.00 -5.67
CA ILE A 50 7.98 1.33 -5.43
C ILE A 50 7.69 1.34 -3.92
N SER A 51 8.19 0.35 -3.17
CA SER A 51 7.98 0.27 -1.73
C SER A 51 8.53 1.49 -0.98
N MET A 52 9.72 1.98 -1.36
CA MET A 52 10.29 3.19 -0.75
C MET A 52 9.44 4.42 -1.03
N VAL A 53 9.04 4.64 -2.29
CA VAL A 53 8.18 5.78 -2.67
C VAL A 53 6.82 5.70 -1.97
N ALA A 54 6.20 4.53 -1.93
CA ALA A 54 4.93 4.31 -1.26
C ALA A 54 5.00 4.58 0.26
N THR A 55 6.14 4.30 0.90
CA THR A 55 6.33 4.57 2.33
C THR A 55 6.47 6.06 2.62
N THR A 56 7.08 6.81 1.71
CA THR A 56 7.24 8.28 1.84
C THR A 56 6.02 9.07 1.40
N PHE A 57 5.15 8.49 0.57
CA PHE A 57 3.96 9.14 0.05
C PHE A 57 2.74 8.77 0.88
N SER A 58 2.60 9.40 2.05
CA SER A 58 1.41 9.25 2.89
C SER A 58 0.21 9.97 2.29
N ALA A 59 -0.99 9.73 2.82
CA ALA A 59 -2.21 10.43 2.38
C ALA A 59 -2.16 11.95 2.62
N ASP A 60 -1.29 12.43 3.51
CA ASP A 60 -1.21 13.84 3.90
C ASP A 60 -0.54 14.69 2.83
N THR A 61 0.49 14.16 2.16
CA THR A 61 1.23 14.87 1.11
C THR A 61 0.34 15.28 -0.06
N PRO A 62 -0.43 14.39 -0.72
CA PRO A 62 -1.32 14.81 -1.80
C PRO A 62 -2.41 15.74 -1.29
N ASN A 63 -2.95 15.53 -0.08
CA ASN A 63 -3.97 16.41 0.47
C ASN A 63 -3.45 17.84 0.65
N LEU A 64 -2.25 18.00 1.23
CA LEU A 64 -1.56 19.27 1.37
C LEU A 64 -1.25 19.90 0.01
N VAL A 65 -0.69 19.13 -0.94
CA VAL A 65 -0.38 19.64 -2.28
C VAL A 65 -1.65 20.11 -3.00
N THR A 66 -2.75 19.35 -2.91
CA THR A 66 -4.03 19.76 -3.50
C THR A 66 -4.59 21.02 -2.85
N ASP A 67 -4.39 21.22 -1.55
CA ASP A 67 -4.83 22.42 -0.85
C ASP A 67 -3.96 23.64 -1.24
N ILE A 68 -2.65 23.48 -1.33
CA ILE A 68 -1.72 24.52 -1.80
C ILE A 68 -2.07 24.95 -3.22
N VAL A 69 -2.29 23.99 -4.15
CA VAL A 69 -2.69 24.26 -5.54
C VAL A 69 -4.07 24.92 -5.59
N ARG A 70 -5.03 24.44 -4.80
CA ARG A 70 -6.37 25.03 -4.72
C ARG A 70 -6.34 26.49 -4.26
N GLN A 71 -5.42 26.84 -3.35
CA GLN A 71 -5.31 28.19 -2.80
C GLN A 71 -4.42 29.13 -3.65
N ASN A 72 -3.35 28.62 -4.25
CA ASN A 72 -2.30 29.43 -4.89
C ASN A 72 -2.20 29.30 -6.41
N GLY A 73 -2.96 28.41 -7.04
CA GLY A 73 -2.94 28.15 -8.49
C GLY A 73 -2.01 27.02 -8.89
#